data_AF-A0A260Z305-F1
#
_entry.id   AF-A0A260Z305-F1
#
_cell.length_a   1.000
_cell.length_b   1.000
_cell.length_c   1.000
_cell.angle_alpha   90.00
_cell.angle_beta   90.00
_cell.angle_gamma   90.00
#
_symmetry.space_group_name_H-M   'P 1'
#
loop_
_entity.id
_entity.type
_entity.pdbx_description
1 polymer ?
#
loop_
_entity_poly.entity_id
_entity_poly.type
_entity_poly.pdbx_seq_one_letter_code
_entity_poly.pdbx_strand_id
1 'polypeptide(L)'
;MKRAMTLLHKEYTEIAEVIIDYKIVDEDEQVAIPDATQYDSGSELEEVTIGHVQEILEHAYPNGLPTSTISECLRCSNEETLEFLEELKTNGIVRMVGDEWIRVDTKKVDESIEAHRNANAASAASTSGQ
;
A
#
# COMPACT_ATOMS: atom_id res chain seq x y z
N MET A 1 5.14 18.51 8.57
CA MET A 1 6.10 17.93 7.60
C MET A 1 7.50 17.62 8.19
N LYS A 2 7.69 17.41 9.51
CA LYS A 2 9.04 17.17 10.07
C LYS A 2 9.42 15.71 10.29
N ARG A 3 8.46 14.78 10.42
CA ARG A 3 8.75 13.36 10.76
C ARG A 3 9.37 12.54 9.61
N ALA A 4 8.90 12.70 8.38
CA ALA A 4 9.44 11.97 7.23
C ALA A 4 10.91 12.34 6.93
N MET A 5 11.27 13.62 7.09
CA MET A 5 12.65 14.10 6.94
C MET A 5 13.62 13.55 7.99
N THR A 6 13.13 13.16 9.17
CA THR A 6 13.96 12.57 10.23
C THR A 6 14.31 11.11 9.93
N LEU A 7 13.45 10.39 9.22
CA LEU A 7 13.72 9.02 8.77
C LEU A 7 14.70 8.98 7.59
N LEU A 8 14.64 9.96 6.68
CA LEU A 8 15.64 10.15 5.63
C LEU A 8 17.02 10.63 6.15
N HIS A 9 17.07 11.18 7.36
CA HIS A 9 18.32 11.58 8.04
C HIS A 9 18.96 10.45 8.85
N LYS A 10 18.32 9.27 8.95
CA LYS A 10 19.02 8.11 9.49
C LYS A 10 19.96 7.64 8.40
N GLU A 11 21.23 7.98 8.58
CA GLU A 11 22.36 7.38 7.88
C GLU A 11 22.10 5.88 7.79
N TYR A 12 22.01 5.35 6.57
CA TYR A 12 21.93 3.91 6.36
C TYR A 12 23.07 3.28 7.14
N THR A 13 22.76 2.27 7.96
CA THR A 13 23.80 1.57 8.71
C THR A 13 24.81 1.04 7.71
N GLU A 14 26.02 1.56 7.74
CA GLU A 14 27.11 1.02 6.92
C GLU A 14 27.27 -0.45 7.26
N ILE A 15 27.56 -1.27 6.25
CA ILE A 15 27.84 -2.69 6.46
C ILE A 15 29.08 -2.77 7.37
N ALA A 16 28.86 -3.12 8.64
CA ALA A 16 29.89 -3.08 9.66
C ALA A 16 30.91 -4.22 9.51
N GLU A 17 30.48 -5.37 8.98
CA GLU A 17 31.33 -6.54 8.77
C GLU A 17 30.72 -7.44 7.69
N VAL A 18 31.56 -8.00 6.82
CA VAL A 18 31.19 -9.03 5.85
C VAL A 18 32.08 -10.25 6.09
N ILE A 19 31.48 -11.36 6.51
CA ILE A 19 32.18 -12.64 6.68
C ILE A 19 31.99 -13.43 5.38
N ILE A 20 33.09 -13.72 4.69
CA ILE A 20 33.08 -14.46 3.43
C ILE A 20 33.80 -15.79 3.63
N ASP A 21 33.06 -16.89 3.53
CA ASP A 21 33.63 -18.23 3.43
C ASP A 21 33.87 -18.55 1.94
N TYR A 22 35.12 -18.80 1.58
CA TYR A 22 35.50 -19.16 0.21
C TYR A 22 36.39 -20.40 0.19
N LYS A 23 36.24 -21.21 -0.87
CA LYS A 23 37.09 -22.36 -1.18
C LYS A 23 37.75 -22.11 -2.53
N ILE A 24 39.08 -22.06 -2.57
CA ILE A 24 39.82 -22.06 -3.83
C ILE A 24 39.84 -23.50 -4.34
N VAL A 25 39.51 -23.69 -5.62
CA VAL A 25 39.46 -24.99 -6.28
C VAL A 25 40.35 -25.00 -7.52
N ASP A 26 40.81 -26.18 -7.91
CA ASP A 26 41.60 -26.37 -9.13
C ASP A 26 40.71 -26.20 -10.38
N GLU A 27 41.31 -25.87 -11.53
CA GLU A 27 40.60 -25.57 -12.79
C GLU A 27 39.67 -26.71 -13.24
N ASP A 28 40.07 -27.95 -12.97
CA ASP A 28 39.32 -29.16 -13.36
C ASP A 28 38.27 -29.60 -12.32
N GLU A 29 38.21 -28.96 -11.14
CA GLU A 29 37.26 -29.32 -10.09
C GLU A 29 35.89 -28.67 -10.35
N GLN A 30 34.90 -29.48 -10.73
CA GLN A 30 33.52 -29.01 -10.87
C GLN A 30 32.90 -28.73 -9.50
N VAL A 31 32.71 -27.46 -9.19
CA VAL A 31 31.97 -27.01 -8.00
C VAL A 31 30.52 -26.78 -8.40
N ALA A 32 29.59 -27.46 -7.72
CA ALA A 32 28.18 -27.14 -7.84
C ALA A 32 27.92 -25.78 -7.18
N ILE A 33 27.65 -24.76 -8.01
CA ILE A 33 27.16 -23.47 -7.53
C ILE A 33 25.74 -23.74 -6.99
N PRO A 34 25.45 -23.51 -5.70
CA PRO A 34 24.11 -23.68 -5.18
C PRO A 34 23.18 -22.72 -5.90
N ASP A 35 22.00 -23.22 -6.29
CA ASP A 35 21.00 -22.41 -6.95
C ASP A 35 20.58 -21.26 -6.03
N ALA A 36 20.50 -20.04 -6.56
CA ALA A 36 20.11 -18.85 -5.81
C ALA A 36 18.72 -19.01 -5.16
N THR A 37 17.87 -19.86 -5.74
CA THR A 37 16.57 -20.24 -5.17
C THR A 37 16.66 -20.94 -3.81
N GLN A 38 17.81 -21.53 -3.46
CA GLN A 38 18.02 -22.17 -2.15
C GLN A 38 18.34 -21.19 -1.02
N TYR A 39 18.68 -19.93 -1.37
CA TYR A 39 18.93 -18.85 -0.42
C TYR A 39 17.77 -17.84 -0.37
N ASP A 40 16.72 -18.07 -1.15
CA ASP A 40 15.43 -17.42 -0.91
C ASP A 40 14.92 -17.96 0.42
N SER A 41 15.32 -17.24 1.48
CA SER A 41 15.06 -17.59 2.86
C SER A 41 13.55 -17.68 2.97
N GLY A 42 13.03 -18.91 3.14
CA GLY A 42 11.61 -19.26 3.12
C GLY A 42 10.78 -18.59 4.22
N SER A 43 10.75 -17.26 4.21
CA SER A 43 9.56 -16.52 4.55
C SER A 43 8.52 -17.05 3.59
N GLU A 44 7.59 -17.86 4.09
CA GLU A 44 6.35 -18.12 3.37
C GLU A 44 5.86 -16.75 2.88
N LEU A 45 5.87 -16.53 1.56
CA LEU A 45 5.28 -15.34 0.98
C LEU A 45 3.80 -15.46 1.33
N GLU A 46 3.37 -14.70 2.34
CA GLU A 46 1.97 -14.62 2.70
C GLU A 46 1.21 -14.26 1.42
N GLU A 47 0.22 -15.08 1.05
CA GLU A 47 -0.58 -14.81 -0.15
C GLU A 47 -1.15 -13.40 -0.05
N VAL A 48 -0.98 -12.61 -1.11
CA VAL A 48 -1.46 -11.24 -1.13
C VAL A 48 -2.98 -11.25 -1.12
N THR A 49 -3.58 -10.63 -0.11
CA THR A 49 -5.02 -10.50 0.01
C THR A 49 -5.46 -9.06 -0.22
N ILE A 50 -6.75 -8.88 -0.49
CA ILE A 50 -7.40 -7.56 -0.53
C ILE A 50 -7.16 -6.74 0.75
N GLY A 51 -6.98 -7.40 1.90
CA GLY A 51 -6.67 -6.75 3.18
C GLY A 51 -5.34 -6.01 3.15
N HIS A 52 -4.31 -6.58 2.51
CA HIS A 52 -2.99 -5.95 2.40
C HIS A 52 -3.03 -4.69 1.52
N VAL A 53 -3.77 -4.75 0.40
CA VAL A 53 -4.00 -3.58 -0.46
C VAL A 53 -4.72 -2.47 0.31
N GLN A 54 -5.75 -2.84 1.08
CA GLN A 54 -6.49 -1.91 1.91
C GLN A 54 -5.59 -1.23 2.96
N GLU A 55 -4.75 -2.01 3.66
CA GLU A 55 -3.84 -1.53 4.70
C GLU A 55 -2.81 -0.54 4.14
N ILE A 56 -2.23 -0.82 2.96
CA ILE A 56 -1.31 0.11 2.29
C ILE A 56 -1.99 1.47 2.05
N LEU A 57 -3.24 1.47 1.56
CA LEU A 57 -4.00 2.69 1.30
C LEU A 57 -4.45 3.40 2.58
N GLU A 58 -4.63 2.68 3.68
CA GLU A 58 -4.85 3.27 5.02
C GLU A 58 -3.62 4.05 5.49
N HIS A 59 -2.42 3.48 5.30
CA HIS A 59 -1.16 4.13 5.65
C HIS A 59 -0.80 5.31 4.72
N ALA A 60 -1.24 5.25 3.45
CA ALA A 60 -1.00 6.31 2.48
C ALA A 60 -1.94 7.52 2.67
N TYR A 61 -3.12 7.33 3.26
CA TYR A 61 -4.13 8.37 3.40
C TYR A 61 -3.58 9.64 4.10
N PRO A 62 -3.84 10.86 3.58
CA PRO A 62 -4.79 11.20 2.51
C PRO A 62 -4.21 11.20 1.10
N ASN A 63 -3.01 10.66 0.88
CA ASN A 63 -2.43 10.57 -0.46
C ASN A 63 -2.97 9.35 -1.21
N GLY A 64 -2.92 9.43 -2.54
CA GLY A 64 -3.14 8.27 -3.40
C GLY A 64 -1.83 7.52 -3.68
N LEU A 65 -1.95 6.32 -4.21
CA LEU A 65 -0.83 5.55 -4.75
C LEU A 65 -1.19 4.98 -6.12
N PRO A 66 -0.28 5.02 -7.11
CA PRO A 66 -0.52 4.36 -8.39
C PRO A 66 -0.45 2.83 -8.22
N THR A 67 -1.14 2.10 -9.11
CA THR A 67 -1.18 0.62 -9.09
C THR A 67 0.22 0.00 -9.03
N SER A 68 1.18 0.54 -9.80
CA SER A 68 2.55 0.03 -9.87
C SER A 68 3.28 0.11 -8.53
N THR A 69 3.06 1.18 -7.76
CA THR A 69 3.69 1.31 -6.43
C THR A 69 3.09 0.32 -5.45
N ILE A 70 1.77 0.06 -5.53
CA ILE A 70 1.09 -0.90 -4.65
C ILE A 70 1.57 -2.33 -4.96
N SER A 71 1.64 -2.70 -6.24
CA SER A 71 2.09 -4.03 -6.68
C SER A 71 3.55 -4.28 -6.35
N GLU A 72 4.43 -3.27 -6.49
CA GLU A 72 5.83 -3.34 -6.07
C GLU A 72 5.96 -3.55 -4.55
N CYS A 73 5.15 -2.87 -3.74
CA CYS A 73 5.14 -3.05 -2.28
C CYS A 73 4.70 -4.45 -1.86
N LEU A 74 3.73 -5.03 -2.55
CA LEU A 74 3.18 -6.36 -2.27
C LEU A 74 3.89 -7.49 -3.02
N ARG A 75 4.84 -7.16 -3.89
CA ARG A 75 5.56 -8.10 -4.77
C ARG A 75 4.61 -8.98 -5.60
N CYS A 76 3.49 -8.42 -6.04
CA CYS A 76 2.50 -9.09 -6.86
C CYS A 76 2.33 -8.41 -8.22
N SER A 77 1.49 -8.98 -9.09
CA SER A 77 1.27 -8.40 -10.43
C SER A 77 0.38 -7.16 -10.38
N ASN A 78 0.50 -6.31 -11.41
CA ASN A 78 -0.40 -5.16 -11.58
C ASN A 78 -1.85 -5.62 -11.80
N GLU A 79 -2.05 -6.71 -12.55
CA GLU A 79 -3.36 -7.30 -12.81
C GLU A 79 -4.04 -7.72 -11.51
N GLU A 80 -3.36 -8.51 -10.68
CA GLU A 80 -3.87 -8.96 -9.38
C GLU A 80 -4.16 -7.78 -8.44
N THR A 81 -3.27 -6.79 -8.41
CA THR A 81 -3.47 -5.57 -7.63
C THR A 81 -4.72 -4.80 -8.10
N LEU A 82 -4.95 -4.71 -9.41
CA LEU A 82 -6.13 -4.04 -9.98
C LEU A 82 -7.43 -4.75 -9.63
N GLU A 83 -7.44 -6.09 -9.61
CA GLU A 83 -8.62 -6.86 -9.21
C GLU A 83 -9.06 -6.51 -7.77
N PHE A 84 -8.11 -6.48 -6.83
CA PHE A 84 -8.38 -6.06 -5.46
C PHE A 84 -8.83 -4.59 -5.35
N LEU A 85 -8.24 -3.69 -6.13
CA LEU A 85 -8.59 -2.26 -6.10
C LEU A 85 -9.99 -1.99 -6.67
N GLU A 86 -10.39 -2.69 -7.73
CA GLU A 86 -11.76 -2.60 -8.27
C GLU A 86 -12.79 -3.20 -7.30
N GLU A 87 -12.44 -4.25 -6.56
CA GLU A 87 -13.30 -4.77 -5.49
C GLU A 87 -13.45 -3.75 -4.34
N LEU A 88 -12.34 -3.19 -3.85
CA LEU A 88 -12.38 -2.14 -2.80
C LEU A 88 -13.17 -0.90 -3.23
N LYS A 89 -13.11 -0.55 -4.51
CA LYS A 89 -13.87 0.56 -5.10
C LYS A 89 -15.36 0.24 -5.18
N THR A 90 -15.71 -0.99 -5.56
CA THR A 90 -17.09 -1.49 -5.53
C THR A 90 -17.66 -1.44 -4.11
N ASN A 91 -16.84 -1.74 -3.11
CA ASN A 91 -17.18 -1.64 -1.69
C ASN A 91 -17.17 -0.20 -1.13
N GLY A 92 -16.85 0.80 -1.97
CA GLY A 92 -16.83 2.22 -1.58
C GLY A 92 -15.68 2.61 -0.64
N ILE A 93 -14.66 1.76 -0.50
CA ILE A 93 -13.53 1.96 0.41
C ILE A 93 -12.46 2.85 -0.25
N VAL A 94 -12.29 2.75 -1.57
CA VAL A 94 -11.30 3.49 -2.34
C VAL A 94 -11.93 4.11 -3.58
N ARG A 95 -11.25 5.10 -4.17
CA ARG A 95 -11.60 5.68 -5.46
C ARG A 95 -10.35 6.00 -6.26
N MET A 96 -10.49 6.04 -7.58
CA MET A 96 -9.44 6.53 -8.47
C MET A 96 -9.50 8.06 -8.58
N VAL A 97 -8.36 8.72 -8.49
CA VAL A 97 -8.19 10.16 -8.76
C VAL A 97 -6.97 10.33 -9.65
N GLY A 98 -7.19 10.65 -10.92
CA GLY A 98 -6.10 10.62 -11.91
C GLY A 98 -5.64 9.19 -12.15
N ASP A 99 -4.37 8.92 -11.92
CA ASP A 99 -3.70 7.62 -11.99
C ASP A 99 -3.44 6.98 -10.62
N GLU A 100 -3.96 7.58 -9.55
CA GLU A 100 -3.74 7.13 -8.18
C GLU A 100 -5.02 6.65 -7.49
N TRP A 101 -4.87 5.63 -6.65
CA TRP A 101 -5.90 5.10 -5.78
C TRP A 101 -5.83 5.74 -4.41
N ILE A 102 -6.94 6.32 -3.96
CA ILE A 102 -7.05 7.00 -2.67
C ILE A 102 -8.17 6.37 -1.84
N ARG A 103 -7.92 6.22 -0.53
CA ARG A 103 -8.95 5.79 0.42
C ARG A 103 -10.05 6.84 0.58
N VAL A 104 -11.30 6.38 0.62
CA VAL A 104 -12.49 7.20 0.90
C VAL A 104 -12.77 7.14 2.40
N ASP A 105 -12.77 8.30 3.06
CA ASP A 105 -13.13 8.42 4.48
C ASP A 105 -14.66 8.39 4.61
N THR A 106 -15.25 7.19 4.66
CA THR A 106 -16.71 7.00 4.74
C THR A 106 -17.33 7.60 5.99
N LYS A 107 -16.56 7.78 7.08
CA LYS A 107 -17.03 8.42 8.31
C LYS A 107 -17.42 9.89 8.13
N LYS A 108 -16.78 10.61 7.20
CA LYS A 108 -17.11 12.03 6.92
C LYS A 108 -18.21 12.21 5.89
N VAL A 109 -18.46 11.20 5.06
CA VAL A 109 -19.49 11.24 4.01
C VAL A 109 -20.88 11.17 4.64
N ASP A 110 -21.09 10.33 5.65
CA ASP A 110 -22.37 10.27 6.38
C ASP A 110 -22.68 11.58 7.12
N GLU A 111 -21.72 12.14 7.86
CA GLU A 111 -21.89 13.43 8.56
C GLU A 111 -22.23 14.57 7.59
N SER A 112 -21.61 14.58 6.40
CA SER A 112 -21.84 15.61 5.38
C SER A 112 -23.20 15.47 4.71
N ILE A 113 -23.64 14.24 4.40
CA ILE A 113 -24.95 13.97 3.82
C ILE A 113 -26.07 14.25 4.83
N GLU A 114 -25.86 13.89 6.10
CA GLU A 114 -26.81 14.14 7.18
C GLU A 114 -26.89 15.64 7.51
N ALA A 115 -25.76 16.35 7.54
CA ALA A 115 -25.74 17.81 7.70
C ALA A 115 -26.46 18.54 6.56
N HIS A 116 -26.26 18.13 5.31
CA HIS A 116 -26.99 18.71 4.16
C HIS A 116 -28.48 18.39 4.20
N ARG A 117 -28.87 17.17 4.59
CA ARG A 117 -30.28 16.79 4.76
C ARG A 117 -30.95 17.60 5.87
N ASN A 118 -30.26 17.80 7.00
CA ASN A 118 -30.78 18.57 8.13
C ASN A 118 -30.88 20.08 7.81
N ALA A 119 -29.93 20.62 7.05
CA ALA A 119 -29.98 22.00 6.56
C ALA A 119 -31.15 22.21 5.58
N ASN A 120 -31.46 21.23 4.73
CA ASN A 120 -32.60 21.30 3.80
C ASN A 120 -33.96 21.14 4.50
N ALA A 121 -34.01 20.35 5.58
CA ALA A 121 -35.21 20.23 6.40
C ALA A 121 -35.49 21.53 7.20
N ALA A 122 -34.42 22.16 7.72
CA ALA A 122 -34.53 23.43 8.45
C ALA A 122 -34.99 24.58 7.54
N SER A 123 -34.51 24.65 6.30
CA SER A 123 -34.91 25.68 5.33
C SER A 123 -36.36 25.52 4.84
N ALA A 124 -36.87 24.29 4.73
CA ALA A 124 -38.26 24.00 4.37
C ALA A 124 -39.26 24.29 5.51
N ALA A 125 -38.84 24.20 6.77
CA ALA A 125 -39.67 24.55 7.92
C ALA A 125 -39.84 26.07 8.08
N SER A 126 -38.83 26.86 7.69
CA SER A 126 -38.87 28.33 7.77
C SER A 126 -39.73 29.02 6.71
N THR A 127 -40.06 28.36 5.59
CA THR A 127 -40.88 28.93 4.50
C THR A 127 -42.38 28.64 4.63
N SER A 128 -42.79 27.77 5.56
CA SER A 128 -44.22 27.43 5.77
C SER A 128 -44.89 28.24 6.88
N GLY A 129 -44.21 29.24 7.44
CA GLY A 129 -44.63 29.99 8.63
C GLY A 129 -44.78 31.50 8.43
N GLN A 130 -45.15 31.96 7.23
CA GLN A 130 -45.49 33.37 6.96
C GLN A 130 -46.83 33.50 6.24
#